data_AF-A0A139INL6-F1
#
_entry.id   AF-A0A139INL6-F1
#
_cell.length_a   1.000
_cell.length_b   1.000
_cell.length_c   1.000
_cell.angle_alpha   90.00
_cell.angle_beta   90.00
_cell.angle_gamma   90.00
#
_symmetry.space_group_name_H-M   'P 1'
#
loop_
_entity.id
_entity.type
_entity.pdbx_description
1 polymer ?
#
loop_
_entity_poly.entity_id
_entity_poly.type
_entity_poly.pdbx_seq_one_letter_code
_entity_poly.pdbx_strand_id
1 'polypeptide(L)'
;MTRETHKFATCLAAISKRRRYFATKGGRIGVGPSDAQPGDLVVMLFYCPTPYLIRQADTVPGQWRFVGEVFISGYMYGEALEIPHLQTASYSQAFMNYTNETSTAWQQAPCIFLPDNAEKLSQAIKLFRQNNTLFAMRGHGQMPIKDL
;
A
#
# COMPACT_ATOMS: atom_id res chain seq x y z
N MET A 1 4.11 33.41 15.66
CA MET A 1 3.46 32.16 15.19
C MET A 1 1.95 32.35 15.30
N THR A 2 1.18 32.14 14.23
CA THR A 2 -0.28 32.30 14.28
C THR A 2 -0.93 31.08 14.95
N ARG A 3 -2.14 31.24 15.49
CA ARG A 3 -2.92 30.15 16.12
C ARG A 3 -3.08 28.94 15.20
N GLU A 4 -3.19 29.18 13.90
CA GLU A 4 -3.30 28.15 12.87
C GLU A 4 -1.99 27.38 12.68
N THR A 5 -0.82 28.05 12.72
CA THR A 5 0.48 27.36 12.68
C THR A 5 0.66 26.44 13.88
N HIS A 6 0.20 26.83 15.06
CA HIS A 6 0.30 26.01 16.27
C HIS A 6 -0.58 24.75 16.20
N LYS A 7 -1.81 24.87 15.68
CA LYS A 7 -2.70 23.72 15.44
C LYS A 7 -2.09 22.78 14.41
N PHE A 8 -1.59 23.31 13.30
CA PHE A 8 -0.95 22.51 12.26
C PHE A 8 0.26 21.74 12.79
N ALA A 9 1.16 22.40 13.54
CA ALA A 9 2.32 21.75 14.14
C ALA A 9 1.93 20.66 15.15
N THR A 10 0.89 20.91 15.96
CA THR A 10 0.37 19.94 16.93
C THR A 10 -0.21 18.71 16.22
N CYS A 11 -1.03 18.92 15.18
CA CYS A 11 -1.58 17.84 14.38
C CYS A 11 -0.47 17.05 13.68
N LEU A 12 0.50 17.73 13.07
CA LEU A 12 1.64 17.11 12.40
C LEU A 12 2.45 16.26 13.39
N ALA A 13 2.76 16.79 14.57
CA ALA A 13 3.46 16.04 15.61
C ALA A 13 2.68 14.80 16.07
N ALA A 14 1.34 14.90 16.17
CA ALA A 14 0.49 13.79 16.55
C ALA A 14 0.45 12.69 15.48
N ILE A 15 0.28 13.04 14.20
CA ILE A 15 0.20 12.06 13.09
C ILE A 15 1.56 11.48 12.71
N SER A 16 2.66 12.20 12.96
CA SER A 16 4.03 11.74 12.72
C SER A 16 4.61 10.94 13.90
N LYS A 17 3.92 10.89 15.04
CA LYS A 17 4.37 10.12 16.21
C LYS A 17 4.50 8.64 15.85
N ARG A 18 5.67 8.04 16.12
CA ARG A 18 6.02 6.65 15.72
C ARG A 18 6.07 6.40 14.21
N ARG A 19 6.28 7.43 13.40
CA ARG A 19 6.58 7.30 11.97
C ARG A 19 8.05 7.68 11.71
N ARG A 20 8.67 7.07 10.70
CA ARG A 20 10.02 7.44 10.22
C ARG A 20 9.93 8.12 8.86
N TYR A 21 10.70 9.18 8.69
CA TYR A 21 10.98 9.75 7.37
C TYR A 21 12.01 8.88 6.65
N PHE A 22 11.81 8.64 5.36
CA PHE A 22 12.76 7.93 4.53
C PHE A 22 12.86 8.57 3.15
N ALA A 23 13.95 8.27 2.46
CA ALA A 23 14.15 8.63 1.05
C ALA A 23 14.29 7.35 0.23
N THR A 24 13.67 7.29 -0.93
CA THR A 24 13.88 6.20 -1.89
C THR A 24 15.13 6.48 -2.72
N LYS A 25 15.72 5.42 -3.30
CA LYS A 25 16.84 5.57 -4.26
C LYS A 25 16.47 6.45 -5.46
N GLY A 26 15.19 6.52 -5.81
CA GLY A 26 14.65 7.40 -6.85
C GLY A 26 14.38 8.84 -6.40
N GLY A 27 14.96 9.28 -5.27
CA GLY A 27 14.92 10.67 -4.80
C GLY A 27 13.59 11.12 -4.18
N ARG A 28 12.65 10.21 -3.91
CA ARG A 28 11.35 10.55 -3.31
C ARG A 28 11.41 10.47 -1.81
N ILE A 29 10.74 11.40 -1.14
CA ILE A 29 10.64 11.45 0.32
C ILE A 29 9.30 10.86 0.75
N GLY A 30 9.34 10.03 1.79
CA GLY A 30 8.14 9.41 2.35
C GLY A 30 8.14 9.37 3.87
N VAL A 31 6.98 8.97 4.40
CA VAL A 31 6.73 8.76 5.83
C VAL A 31 6.19 7.36 6.02
N GLY A 32 6.85 6.56 6.86
CA GLY A 32 6.52 5.16 7.07
C GLY A 32 6.48 4.74 8.53
N PRO A 33 6.26 3.45 8.83
CA PRO A 33 6.24 2.93 10.19
C PRO A 33 7.59 3.15 10.89
N SER A 34 7.60 3.12 12.22
CA SER A 34 8.82 3.27 13.03
C SER A 34 9.91 2.24 12.72
N ASP A 35 9.54 1.12 12.10
CA ASP A 35 10.45 0.03 11.70
C ASP A 35 11.01 0.18 10.26
N ALA A 36 10.66 1.23 9.51
CA ALA A 36 11.15 1.46 8.14
C ALA A 36 12.65 1.74 8.07
N GLN A 37 13.46 0.95 7.36
CA GLN A 37 14.93 1.05 7.39
C GLN A 37 15.57 0.95 5.99
N PRO A 38 16.85 1.32 5.82
CA PRO A 38 17.56 1.12 4.56
C PRO A 38 17.51 -0.34 4.10
N GLY A 39 17.23 -0.55 2.81
CA GLY A 39 17.03 -1.88 2.22
C GLY A 39 15.58 -2.34 2.15
N ASP A 40 14.64 -1.65 2.82
CA ASP A 40 13.22 -1.87 2.56
C ASP A 40 12.84 -1.46 1.13
N LEU A 41 11.97 -2.26 0.51
CA LEU A 41 11.45 -1.97 -0.83
C LEU A 41 10.08 -1.32 -0.72
N VAL A 42 9.91 -0.22 -1.43
CA VAL A 42 8.59 0.37 -1.69
C VAL A 42 7.91 -0.44 -2.78
N VAL A 43 6.74 -0.99 -2.48
CA VAL A 43 5.92 -1.74 -3.43
C VAL A 43 4.51 -1.16 -3.49
N MET A 44 3.95 -1.17 -4.69
CA MET A 44 2.52 -0.95 -4.89
C MET A 44 1.88 -2.32 -4.93
N LEU A 45 0.90 -2.56 -4.08
CA LEU A 45 0.08 -3.76 -4.16
C LEU A 45 -1.12 -3.43 -5.04
N PHE A 46 -1.46 -4.34 -5.95
CA PHE A 46 -2.63 -4.16 -6.81
C PHE A 46 -3.87 -3.90 -5.95
N TYR A 47 -4.72 -3.01 -6.44
CA TYR A 47 -5.96 -2.57 -5.79
C TYR A 47 -5.80 -1.88 -4.44
N CYS A 48 -4.58 -1.59 -4.02
CA CYS A 48 -4.31 -0.85 -2.80
C CYS A 48 -3.96 0.60 -3.17
N PRO A 49 -4.63 1.61 -2.56
CA PRO A 49 -4.44 3.01 -2.90
C PRO A 49 -3.19 3.61 -2.26
N THR A 50 -2.35 2.83 -1.58
CA THR A 50 -1.18 3.33 -0.85
C THR A 50 0.02 2.43 -1.10
N PRO A 51 1.25 2.99 -1.16
CA PRO A 51 2.46 2.19 -1.16
C PRO A 51 2.70 1.51 0.18
N TYR A 52 3.47 0.42 0.13
CA TYR A 52 3.88 -0.36 1.30
C TYR A 52 5.39 -0.56 1.31
N LEU A 53 5.95 -0.77 2.48
CA LEU A 53 7.29 -1.32 2.64
C LEU A 53 7.24 -2.83 2.85
N ILE A 54 8.07 -3.54 2.09
CA ILE A 54 8.40 -4.94 2.32
C ILE A 54 9.90 -5.09 2.55
N ARG A 55 10.30 -6.10 3.33
CA ARG A 55 11.70 -6.46 3.56
C ARG A 55 11.88 -7.94 3.29
N GLN A 56 13.01 -8.32 2.72
CA GLN A 56 13.36 -9.74 2.61
C GLN A 56 13.47 -10.34 4.02
N ALA A 57 12.94 -11.55 4.21
CA ALA A 57 13.07 -12.25 5.47
C ALA A 57 14.49 -12.82 5.60
N ASP A 58 15.11 -12.65 6.76
CA ASP A 58 16.48 -13.12 7.00
C ASP A 58 16.56 -14.66 7.09
N THR A 59 15.45 -15.32 7.42
CA THR A 59 15.39 -16.74 7.76
C THR A 59 15.14 -17.66 6.56
N VAL A 60 14.44 -17.18 5.53
CA VAL A 60 14.03 -18.02 4.39
C VAL A 60 14.21 -17.25 3.07
N PRO A 61 15.06 -17.73 2.15
CA PRO A 61 15.21 -17.15 0.81
C PRO A 61 13.86 -17.09 0.07
N GLY A 62 13.59 -15.95 -0.57
CA GLY A 62 12.35 -15.73 -1.32
C GLY A 62 11.12 -15.38 -0.47
N GLN A 63 11.23 -15.36 0.86
CA GLN A 63 10.19 -14.81 1.72
C GLN A 63 10.39 -13.31 1.95
N TRP A 64 9.27 -12.61 2.04
CA TRP A 64 9.21 -11.18 2.29
C TRP A 64 8.29 -10.93 3.47
N ARG A 65 8.72 -10.09 4.40
CA ARG A 65 7.89 -9.59 5.48
C ARG A 65 7.27 -8.26 5.09
N PHE A 66 6.01 -8.10 5.47
CA PHE A 66 5.30 -6.82 5.39
C PHE A 66 5.78 -5.91 6.53
N VAL A 67 6.22 -4.70 6.20
CA VAL A 67 6.70 -3.72 7.20
C VAL A 67 5.59 -2.75 7.57
N GLY A 68 4.85 -2.25 6.57
CA GLY A 68 3.71 -1.37 6.79
C GLY A 68 3.44 -0.40 5.65
N GLU A 69 2.32 0.31 5.78
CA GLU A 69 1.88 1.38 4.87
C GLU A 69 2.77 2.61 4.97
N VAL A 70 3.01 3.24 3.82
CA VAL A 70 3.77 4.48 3.75
C VAL A 70 3.05 5.55 2.95
N PHE A 71 3.33 6.79 3.28
CA PHE A 71 2.96 7.96 2.50
C PHE A 71 4.14 8.36 1.63
N ILE A 72 3.95 8.47 0.33
CA ILE A 72 4.89 9.06 -0.63
C ILE A 72 4.07 9.93 -1.57
N SER A 73 4.36 11.22 -1.62
CA SER A 73 3.67 12.15 -2.53
C SER A 73 3.85 11.70 -3.99
N GLY A 74 2.75 11.67 -4.75
CA GLY A 74 2.72 11.24 -6.15
C GLY A 74 2.65 9.72 -6.35
N TYR A 75 2.63 8.92 -5.28
CA TYR A 75 2.48 7.45 -5.33
C TYR A 75 1.18 6.98 -4.68
N MET A 76 0.37 7.90 -4.16
CA MET A 76 -0.88 7.57 -3.47
C MET A 76 -2.00 7.43 -4.51
N TYR A 77 -3.11 6.80 -4.13
CA TYR A 77 -4.35 6.75 -4.89
C TYR A 77 -4.20 6.29 -6.36
N GLY A 78 -3.22 5.42 -6.63
CA GLY A 78 -2.96 4.90 -7.97
C GLY A 78 -2.06 5.77 -8.85
N GLU A 79 -1.63 6.95 -8.42
CA GLU A 79 -0.74 7.85 -9.17
C GLU A 79 0.57 7.15 -9.61
N ALA A 80 1.07 6.22 -8.79
CA ALA A 80 2.25 5.43 -9.12
C ALA A 80 2.09 4.58 -10.40
N LEU A 81 0.85 4.20 -10.75
CA LEU A 81 0.54 3.41 -11.95
C LEU A 81 0.65 4.23 -13.23
N GLU A 82 0.51 5.55 -13.15
CA GLU A 82 0.64 6.46 -14.29
C GLU A 82 2.11 6.73 -14.65
N ILE A 83 3.06 6.26 -13.83
CA ILE A 83 4.49 6.49 -14.01
C ILE A 83 5.09 5.39 -14.91
N PRO A 84 5.49 5.69 -16.16
CA PRO A 84 5.80 4.66 -17.16
C PRO A 84 6.95 3.73 -16.77
N HIS A 85 7.97 4.23 -16.08
CA HIS A 85 9.14 3.44 -15.68
C HIS A 85 8.92 2.58 -14.42
N LEU A 86 7.78 2.71 -13.75
CA LEU A 86 7.37 1.81 -12.66
C LEU A 86 6.53 0.64 -13.17
N GLN A 87 6.06 0.70 -14.42
CA GLN A 87 5.32 -0.38 -15.07
C GLN A 87 6.31 -1.46 -15.54
N THR A 88 6.34 -2.60 -14.84
CA THR A 88 7.07 -3.80 -15.27
C THR A 88 6.19 -4.68 -16.19
N ALA A 89 6.79 -5.65 -16.89
CA ALA A 89 6.05 -6.50 -17.85
C ALA A 89 4.89 -7.30 -17.22
N SER A 90 4.96 -7.63 -15.93
CA SER A 90 3.86 -8.23 -15.17
C SER A 90 2.76 -7.22 -14.82
N TYR A 91 3.09 -5.93 -14.76
CA TYR A 91 2.16 -4.84 -14.49
C TYR A 91 1.29 -4.48 -15.70
N SER A 92 1.86 -4.45 -16.90
CA SER A 92 1.12 -4.04 -18.11
C SER A 92 -0.10 -4.93 -18.37
N GLN A 93 0.01 -6.24 -18.14
CA GLN A 93 -1.08 -7.19 -18.37
C GLN A 93 -2.16 -7.14 -17.28
N ALA A 94 -1.75 -7.01 -16.01
CA ALA A 94 -2.70 -6.82 -14.90
C ALA A 94 -3.40 -5.44 -14.95
N PHE A 95 -2.71 -4.40 -15.42
CA PHE A 95 -3.26 -3.06 -15.63
C PHE A 95 -4.30 -3.03 -16.76
N MET A 96 -4.04 -3.70 -17.89
CA MET A 96 -5.02 -3.81 -18.99
C MET A 96 -6.30 -4.55 -18.55
N ASN A 97 -6.20 -5.51 -17.62
CA ASN A 97 -7.38 -6.16 -17.03
C ASN A 97 -8.13 -5.21 -16.07
N TYR A 98 -7.41 -4.38 -15.31
CA TYR A 98 -8.00 -3.39 -14.39
C TYR A 98 -8.82 -2.30 -15.10
N THR A 99 -8.35 -1.76 -16.22
CA THR A 99 -9.09 -0.72 -16.96
C THR A 99 -10.40 -1.23 -17.56
N ASN A 100 -10.52 -2.54 -17.77
CA ASN A 100 -11.74 -3.18 -18.27
C ASN A 100 -12.74 -3.52 -17.15
N GLU A 101 -12.28 -3.55 -15.89
CA GLU A 101 -13.10 -3.78 -14.70
C GLU A 101 -13.35 -2.45 -13.97
N THR A 102 -14.32 -1.70 -14.47
CA THR A 102 -14.76 -0.41 -13.93
C THR A 102 -15.06 -0.45 -12.42
N SER A 103 -14.94 0.72 -11.76
CA SER A 103 -15.18 0.98 -10.33
C SER A 103 -16.49 0.43 -9.75
N THR A 104 -17.44 0.04 -10.60
CA THR A 104 -18.69 -0.65 -10.25
C THR A 104 -18.50 -2.11 -9.79
N ALA A 105 -17.39 -2.78 -10.12
CA ALA A 105 -17.11 -4.15 -9.67
C ALA A 105 -16.83 -4.26 -8.15
N TRP A 106 -16.59 -3.13 -7.49
CA TRP A 106 -16.30 -3.03 -6.05
C TRP A 106 -17.54 -2.98 -5.16
N GLN A 107 -18.74 -3.08 -5.73
CA GLN A 107 -19.97 -2.85 -4.98
C GLN A 107 -20.18 -3.88 -3.86
N GLN A 108 -19.70 -5.12 -4.01
CA GLN A 108 -19.76 -6.15 -2.94
C GLN A 108 -18.62 -7.15 -3.07
N ALA A 109 -17.75 -7.24 -2.05
CA ALA A 109 -16.83 -8.37 -1.95
C ALA A 109 -17.66 -9.63 -1.68
N PRO A 110 -17.52 -10.72 -2.45
CA PRO A 110 -18.27 -11.96 -2.23
C PRO A 110 -17.98 -12.58 -0.86
N CYS A 111 -16.84 -12.21 -0.25
CA CYS A 111 -16.53 -12.47 1.15
C CYS A 111 -15.51 -11.43 1.66
N ILE A 112 -15.60 -11.08 2.95
CA ILE A 112 -14.58 -10.27 3.63
C ILE A 112 -13.74 -11.21 4.48
N PHE A 113 -12.46 -11.33 4.14
CA PHE A 113 -11.49 -12.05 4.96
C PHE A 113 -10.85 -11.08 5.96
N LEU A 114 -11.02 -11.35 7.25
CA LEU A 114 -10.46 -10.55 8.35
C LEU A 114 -9.35 -11.37 9.04
N PRO A 115 -8.11 -11.34 8.55
CA PRO A 115 -7.00 -12.02 9.19
C PRO A 115 -6.70 -11.37 10.54
N ASP A 116 -6.69 -12.16 11.61
CA ASP A 116 -6.28 -11.71 12.94
C ASP A 116 -4.75 -11.75 13.15
N ASN A 117 -4.01 -12.31 12.19
CA ASN A 117 -2.56 -12.37 12.20
C ASN A 117 -1.97 -12.51 10.79
N ALA A 118 -0.65 -12.29 10.69
CA ALA A 118 0.08 -12.32 9.42
C ALA A 118 0.10 -13.70 8.74
N GLU A 119 0.09 -14.79 9.51
CA GLU A 119 0.10 -16.15 8.97
C GLU A 119 -1.21 -16.46 8.22
N LYS A 120 -2.35 -16.07 8.79
CA LYS A 120 -3.66 -16.20 8.13
C LYS A 120 -3.76 -15.36 6.85
N LEU A 121 -3.22 -14.14 6.85
CA LEU A 121 -3.14 -13.31 5.64
C LEU A 121 -2.26 -13.98 4.56
N SER A 122 -1.11 -14.51 4.94
CA SER A 122 -0.19 -15.24 4.05
C SER A 122 -0.87 -16.46 3.42
N GLN A 123 -1.58 -17.25 4.22
CA GLN A 123 -2.35 -18.40 3.74
C GLN A 123 -3.46 -18.00 2.77
N ALA A 124 -4.20 -16.95 3.07
CA ALA A 124 -5.24 -16.42 2.18
C ALA A 124 -4.65 -15.98 0.83
N ILE A 125 -3.55 -15.23 0.82
CA ILE A 125 -2.88 -14.81 -0.41
C ILE A 125 -2.39 -16.02 -1.22
N LYS A 126 -1.84 -17.06 -0.56
CA LYS A 126 -1.42 -18.29 -1.24
C LYS A 126 -2.61 -19.00 -1.90
N LEU A 127 -3.75 -19.08 -1.21
CA LEU A 127 -5.00 -19.64 -1.74
C LEU A 127 -5.53 -18.83 -2.92
N PHE A 128 -5.56 -17.50 -2.82
CA PHE A 128 -6.00 -16.63 -3.91
C PHE A 128 -5.11 -16.79 -5.14
N ARG A 129 -3.79 -16.89 -4.94
CA ARG A 129 -2.84 -17.17 -6.02
C ARG A 129 -3.10 -18.52 -6.69
N GLN A 130 -3.30 -19.58 -5.90
CA GLN A 130 -3.56 -20.93 -6.43
C GLN A 130 -4.85 -20.99 -7.25
N ASN A 131 -5.87 -20.23 -6.84
CA ASN A 131 -7.19 -20.23 -7.47
C ASN A 131 -7.40 -19.08 -8.48
N ASN A 132 -6.35 -18.30 -8.77
CA ASN A 132 -6.43 -17.09 -9.59
C ASN A 132 -7.57 -16.14 -9.18
N THR A 133 -7.80 -16.02 -7.87
CA THR A 133 -8.88 -15.22 -7.29
C THR A 133 -8.41 -13.78 -7.11
N LEU A 134 -9.18 -12.83 -7.65
CA LEU A 134 -8.95 -11.41 -7.39
C LEU A 134 -9.23 -11.09 -5.92
N PHE A 135 -8.37 -10.30 -5.31
CA PHE A 135 -8.55 -9.85 -3.94
C PHE A 135 -8.05 -8.41 -3.77
N ALA A 136 -8.51 -7.77 -2.72
CA ALA A 136 -8.11 -6.44 -2.32
C ALA A 136 -7.87 -6.41 -0.82
N MET A 137 -6.98 -5.52 -0.39
CA MET A 137 -6.79 -5.25 1.02
C MET A 137 -7.35 -3.87 1.35
N ARG A 138 -8.21 -3.82 2.38
CA ARG A 138 -8.76 -2.58 2.91
C ARG A 138 -8.33 -2.43 4.37
N GLY A 139 -7.67 -1.33 4.68
CA GLY A 139 -7.34 -0.93 6.05
C GLY A 139 -8.52 -0.26 6.78
N HIS A 140 -8.26 0.81 7.54
CA HIS A 140 -9.21 1.49 8.44
C HIS A 140 -10.48 2.10 7.80
N GLY A 141 -10.69 1.96 6.50
CA GLY A 141 -11.93 2.34 5.84
C GLY A 141 -12.15 3.84 5.64
N GLN A 142 -11.14 4.70 5.79
CA GLN A 142 -11.23 6.15 5.59
C GLN A 142 -11.30 6.59 4.12
N MET A 143 -11.57 5.67 3.19
CA MET A 143 -11.71 6.01 1.78
C MET A 143 -13.10 6.62 1.53
N PRO A 144 -13.19 7.89 1.07
CA PRO A 144 -14.42 8.37 0.45
C PRO A 144 -14.51 7.73 -0.93
N ILE A 145 -15.32 6.67 -1.03
CA ILE A 145 -15.82 6.25 -2.34
C ILE A 145 -16.84 7.33 -2.69
N LYS A 146 -16.60 8.09 -3.76
CA LYS A 146 -17.67 8.95 -4.28
C LYS A 146 -18.80 8.03 -4.71
N ASP A 147 -19.98 8.24 -4.14
CA ASP A 147 -21.20 7.67 -4.69
C ASP A 147 -21.27 8.13 -6.15
N LEU A 148 -21.17 7.17 -7.07
CA LEU A 148 -21.43 7.38 -8.50
C LEU A 148 -22.94 7.30 -8.73
#